data_AF-A0A7L9FED2-F1
#
_entry.id   AF-A0A7L9FED2-F1
#
_cell.length_a   1.000
_cell.length_b   1.000
_cell.length_c   1.000
_cell.angle_alpha   90.00
_cell.angle_beta   90.00
_cell.angle_gamma   90.00
#
_symmetry.space_group_name_H-M   'P 1'
#
loop_
_entity.id
_entity.type
_entity.pdbx_description
1 polymer ?
#
loop_
_entity_poly.entity_id
_entity_poly.type
_entity_poly.pdbx_seq_one_letter_code
_entity_poly.pdbx_strand_id
1 'polypeptide(L)'
;MTSVVELSEMMKNYTQKFSEHLARRDYDSAIPFGLQVLETLLKIANEEIVGALQDPDLVKVGKDILKNYENIVSYVKGSLNTLKYVSPIYAAGEKEQLVGLIASSVSELFNFVMGALLIVASIQGRQSPGEAFGVV
;
A
#
# COMPACT_ATOMS: atom_id res chain seq x y z
N MET A 1 6.68 -14.09 -2.31
CA MET A 1 7.35 -13.05 -3.11
C MET A 1 6.43 -12.70 -4.24
N THR A 2 5.62 -11.69 -4.02
CA THR A 2 4.78 -11.04 -5.02
C THR A 2 5.68 -10.48 -6.10
N SER A 3 5.36 -10.77 -7.35
CA SER A 3 6.14 -10.27 -8.48
C SER A 3 5.82 -8.80 -8.76
N VAL A 4 6.78 -8.09 -9.34
CA VAL A 4 6.58 -6.72 -9.85
C VAL A 4 5.43 -6.65 -10.86
N VAL A 5 5.23 -7.72 -11.64
CA VAL A 5 4.13 -7.83 -12.62
C VAL A 5 2.78 -7.88 -11.90
N GLU A 6 2.63 -8.74 -10.88
CA GLU A 6 1.40 -8.85 -10.08
C GLU A 6 1.05 -7.52 -9.39
N LEU A 7 2.05 -6.82 -8.83
CA LEU A 7 1.86 -5.49 -8.24
C LEU A 7 1.39 -4.45 -9.27
N SER A 8 1.98 -4.48 -10.47
CA SER A 8 1.60 -3.57 -11.56
C SER A 8 0.18 -3.83 -12.05
N GLU A 9 -0.22 -5.10 -12.17
CA GLU A 9 -1.58 -5.49 -12.53
C GLU A 9 -2.59 -5.10 -11.46
N MET A 10 -2.26 -5.33 -10.18
CA MET A 10 -3.08 -4.88 -9.05
C MET A 10 -3.29 -3.36 -9.10
N MET A 11 -2.22 -2.59 -9.32
CA MET A 11 -2.31 -1.13 -9.35
C MET A 11 -3.07 -0.61 -10.56
N LYS A 12 -2.96 -1.28 -11.72
CA LYS A 12 -3.78 -0.98 -12.91
C LYS A 12 -5.27 -1.22 -12.65
N ASN A 13 -5.61 -2.38 -12.06
CA ASN A 13 -6.98 -2.72 -11.69
C ASN A 13 -7.54 -1.76 -10.63
N TYR A 14 -6.73 -1.39 -9.63
CA TYR A 14 -7.07 -0.36 -8.65
C TYR A 14 -7.40 0.96 -9.34
N THR A 15 -6.48 1.48 -10.16
CA THR A 15 -6.64 2.77 -10.83
C THR A 15 -7.90 2.80 -11.69
N GLN A 16 -8.17 1.74 -12.45
CA GLN A 16 -9.37 1.65 -13.29
C GLN A 16 -10.65 1.65 -12.45
N LYS A 17 -10.80 0.69 -11.52
CA LYS A 17 -12.03 0.53 -10.73
C LYS A 17 -12.27 1.70 -9.79
N PHE A 18 -11.22 2.21 -9.16
CA PHE A 18 -11.33 3.35 -8.26
C PHE A 18 -11.81 4.58 -9.05
N SER A 19 -11.23 4.85 -10.22
CA SER A 19 -11.68 5.94 -11.10
C SER A 19 -13.14 5.78 -11.55
N GLU A 20 -13.59 4.55 -11.83
CA GLU A 20 -15.00 4.27 -12.16
C GLU A 20 -15.95 4.61 -11.00
N HIS A 21 -15.59 4.27 -9.76
CA HIS A 21 -16.37 4.68 -8.58
C HIS A 21 -16.36 6.21 -8.40
N LEU A 22 -15.22 6.86 -8.60
CA LEU A 22 -15.11 8.32 -8.48
C LEU A 22 -15.93 9.06 -9.53
N ALA A 23 -15.93 8.60 -10.77
CA ALA A 23 -16.71 9.19 -11.86
C ALA A 23 -18.22 9.17 -11.55
N ARG A 24 -18.67 8.18 -10.79
CA ARG A 24 -20.06 8.03 -10.34
C ARG A 24 -20.35 8.69 -8.99
N ARG A 25 -19.35 9.32 -8.35
CA ARG A 25 -19.41 9.79 -6.95
C ARG A 25 -19.85 8.71 -5.97
N ASP A 26 -19.53 7.46 -6.28
CA ASP A 26 -19.87 6.28 -5.49
C ASP A 26 -18.80 6.09 -4.40
N TYR A 27 -18.78 7.00 -3.43
CA TYR A 27 -17.79 7.00 -2.36
C TYR A 27 -17.98 5.82 -1.40
N ASP A 28 -19.21 5.30 -1.27
CA ASP A 28 -19.52 4.13 -0.45
C ASP A 28 -18.86 2.86 -0.98
N SER A 29 -18.63 2.76 -2.29
CA SER A 29 -17.85 1.66 -2.87
C SER A 29 -16.36 2.01 -3.03
N ALA A 30 -16.02 3.27 -3.35
CA ALA A 30 -14.63 3.70 -3.55
C ALA A 30 -13.79 3.51 -2.27
N ILE A 31 -14.31 3.94 -1.12
CA ILE A 31 -13.57 3.93 0.15
C ILE A 31 -13.18 2.50 0.58
N PRO A 32 -14.13 1.53 0.68
CA PRO A 32 -13.77 0.15 1.04
C PRO A 32 -12.82 -0.49 0.04
N PHE A 33 -12.99 -0.23 -1.26
CA PHE A 33 -12.11 -0.77 -2.29
C PHE A 33 -10.68 -0.24 -2.16
N GLY A 34 -10.50 1.06 -1.96
CA GLY A 34 -9.17 1.64 -1.75
C GLY A 34 -8.52 1.22 -0.43
N LEU A 35 -9.31 1.06 0.65
CA LEU A 35 -8.81 0.50 1.91
C LEU A 35 -8.28 -0.92 1.73
N GLN A 36 -9.02 -1.78 1.01
CA GLN A 36 -8.59 -3.15 0.75
C GLN A 36 -7.23 -3.20 0.03
N VAL A 37 -7.03 -2.32 -0.95
CA VAL A 37 -5.75 -2.24 -1.68
C VAL A 37 -4.64 -1.72 -0.76
N LEU A 38 -4.91 -0.69 0.04
CA LEU A 38 -3.95 -0.16 1.01
C LEU A 38 -3.51 -1.22 2.04
N GLU A 39 -4.46 -1.99 2.57
CA GLU A 39 -4.18 -3.10 3.49
C GLU A 39 -3.38 -4.24 2.84
N THR A 40 -3.66 -4.52 1.57
CA THR A 40 -2.89 -5.50 0.79
C THR A 40 -1.44 -5.04 0.62
N LEU A 41 -1.23 -3.77 0.27
CA LEU A 41 0.10 -3.18 0.16
C LEU A 41 0.85 -3.17 1.49
N LEU A 42 0.16 -2.84 2.59
CA LEU A 42 0.72 -2.92 3.95
C LEU A 42 1.22 -4.33 4.29
N LYS A 43 0.40 -5.34 3.96
CA LYS A 43 0.76 -6.74 4.17
C LYS A 43 2.00 -7.12 3.38
N ILE A 44 2.03 -6.80 2.08
CA ILE A 44 3.18 -7.08 1.20
C ILE A 44 4.43 -6.38 1.75
N ALA A 45 4.31 -5.11 2.14
CA ALA A 45 5.44 -4.36 2.67
C ALA A 45 5.97 -4.94 3.98
N ASN A 46 5.10 -5.38 4.88
CA ASN A 46 5.53 -5.99 6.14
C ASN A 46 6.19 -7.37 5.91
N GLU A 47 5.58 -8.22 5.08
CA GLU A 47 6.04 -9.60 4.88
C GLU A 47 7.29 -9.69 3.98
N GLU A 48 7.31 -8.93 2.88
CA GLU A 48 8.33 -9.11 1.84
C GLU A 48 9.45 -8.08 1.88
N ILE A 49 9.20 -6.90 2.44
CA ILE A 49 10.23 -5.86 2.60
C ILE A 49 10.77 -5.92 4.01
N VAL A 50 9.97 -5.58 5.02
CA VAL A 50 10.44 -5.55 6.41
C VAL A 50 10.90 -6.93 6.87
N GLY A 51 10.16 -7.99 6.51
CA GLY A 51 10.53 -9.37 6.82
C GLY A 51 11.83 -9.86 6.16
N ALA A 52 12.29 -9.21 5.09
CA ALA A 52 13.54 -9.54 4.41
C ALA A 52 14.77 -8.79 4.96
N LEU A 53 14.58 -7.77 5.79
CA LEU A 53 15.67 -6.98 6.37
C LEU A 53 16.30 -7.71 7.56
N GLN A 54 17.63 -7.71 7.62
CA GLN A 54 18.39 -8.29 8.73
C GLN A 54 18.91 -7.23 9.71
N ASP A 55 19.07 -5.99 9.24
CA ASP A 55 19.54 -4.86 10.05
C ASP A 55 18.38 -4.32 10.94
N PRO A 56 18.51 -4.36 12.28
CA PRO A 56 17.48 -3.89 13.20
C PRO A 56 17.08 -2.43 13.00
N ASP A 57 18.01 -1.56 12.60
CA ASP A 57 17.72 -0.15 12.37
C ASP A 57 16.88 0.03 11.10
N LEU A 58 17.19 -0.72 10.04
CA LEU A 58 16.37 -0.73 8.82
C LEU A 58 14.99 -1.33 9.07
N VAL A 59 14.89 -2.39 9.88
CA VAL A 59 13.60 -2.98 10.29
C VAL A 59 12.77 -1.95 11.04
N LYS A 60 13.37 -1.19 11.95
CA LYS A 60 12.68 -0.13 12.71
C LYS A 60 12.16 0.96 11.78
N VAL A 61 13.00 1.48 10.87
CA VAL A 61 12.58 2.49 9.89
C VAL A 61 11.43 1.97 9.02
N GLY A 62 11.52 0.73 8.53
CA GLY A 62 10.45 0.10 7.78
C GLY A 62 9.13 0.06 8.56
N LYS A 63 9.17 -0.39 9.82
CA LYS A 63 7.99 -0.42 10.69
C LYS A 63 7.40 0.96 10.96
N ASP A 64 8.25 1.97 11.17
CA ASP A 64 7.80 3.35 11.41
C ASP A 64 7.07 3.91 10.16
N ILE A 65 7.56 3.60 8.95
CA ILE A 65 6.88 3.94 7.69
C ILE A 65 5.52 3.25 7.61
N LEU A 66 5.45 1.93 7.84
CA LEU A 66 4.19 1.18 7.75
C LEU A 66 3.15 1.65 8.77
N LYS A 67 3.60 1.99 9.98
CA LYS A 67 2.73 2.51 11.05
C LYS A 67 1.98 3.78 10.63
N ASN A 68 2.58 4.64 9.79
CA ASN A 68 1.88 5.80 9.27
C ASN A 68 0.65 5.41 8.44
N TYR A 69 0.78 4.42 7.56
CA TYR A 69 -0.33 3.94 6.74
C TYR A 69 -1.36 3.14 7.55
N GLU A 70 -0.94 2.39 8.58
CA GLU A 70 -1.85 1.73 9.52
C GLU A 70 -2.71 2.75 10.29
N ASN A 71 -2.12 3.88 10.67
CA ASN A 71 -2.85 4.98 11.30
C ASN A 71 -3.86 5.61 10.33
N ILE A 72 -3.51 5.75 9.05
CA ILE A 72 -4.43 6.23 8.01
C ILE A 72 -5.61 5.27 7.85
N VAL A 73 -5.35 3.95 7.76
CA VAL A 73 -6.42 2.93 7.70
C VAL A 73 -7.34 3.05 8.92
N SER A 74 -6.76 3.17 10.12
CA SER A 74 -7.51 3.32 11.38
C SER A 74 -8.36 4.60 11.38
N TYR A 75 -7.79 5.71 10.93
CA TYR A 75 -8.47 7.00 10.82
C TYR A 75 -9.66 6.93 9.86
N VAL A 76 -9.47 6.38 8.66
CA VAL A 76 -10.54 6.26 7.66
C VAL A 76 -11.66 5.36 8.18
N LYS A 77 -11.33 4.20 8.77
CA LYS A 77 -12.33 3.29 9.35
C LYS A 77 -13.11 3.95 10.49
N GLY A 78 -12.42 4.66 11.38
CA GLY A 78 -13.05 5.42 12.45
C GLY A 78 -13.99 6.50 11.92
N SER A 79 -13.53 7.26 10.92
CA SER A 79 -14.31 8.32 10.27
C SER A 79 -15.56 7.75 9.60
N LEU A 80 -15.44 6.67 8.84
CA LEU A 80 -16.59 5.98 8.23
C LEU A 80 -17.61 5.52 9.27
N ASN A 81 -17.15 5.02 10.42
CA ASN A 81 -18.06 4.57 11.47
C ASN A 81 -18.82 5.75 12.08
N THR A 82 -18.16 6.89 12.29
CA THR A 82 -18.81 8.12 12.76
C THR A 82 -19.79 8.68 11.73
N LEU A 83 -19.44 8.66 10.44
CA LEU A 83 -20.27 9.18 9.36
C LEU A 83 -21.62 8.46 9.20
N LYS A 84 -21.76 7.24 9.71
CA LYS A 84 -23.06 6.53 9.77
C LYS A 84 -24.12 7.27 10.60
N TYR A 85 -23.69 8.13 11.52
CA TYR A 85 -24.57 8.88 12.41
C TYR A 85 -24.77 10.33 11.95
N VAL A 86 -24.18 10.72 10.83
CA VAL A 86 -24.24 12.07 10.28
C VAL A 86 -25.28 12.11 9.15
N SER A 87 -25.98 13.25 9.00
CA SER A 87 -26.92 13.42 7.90
C SER A 87 -26.20 13.27 6.54
N PRO A 88 -26.78 12.55 5.56
CA PRO A 88 -26.14 12.25 4.28
C PRO A 88 -25.60 13.48 3.53
N ILE A 89 -26.24 14.64 3.69
CA ILE A 89 -25.82 15.91 3.05
C ILE A 89 -24.46 16.42 3.56
N TYR A 90 -24.10 16.13 4.82
CA TYR A 90 -22.81 16.51 5.40
C TYR A 90 -21.77 15.40 5.24
N ALA A 91 -22.21 14.15 5.13
CA ALA A 91 -21.31 13.00 4.96
C ALA A 91 -20.61 12.97 3.59
N ALA A 92 -21.22 13.55 2.55
CA ALA A 92 -20.67 13.51 1.19
C ALA A 92 -19.31 14.23 1.07
N GLY A 93 -19.17 15.42 1.65
CA GLY A 93 -17.91 16.18 1.60
C GLY A 93 -16.78 15.51 2.39
N GLU A 94 -17.11 14.91 3.54
CA GLU A 94 -16.15 14.13 4.32
C GLU A 94 -15.71 12.87 3.58
N LYS A 95 -16.64 12.15 2.95
CA LYS A 95 -16.32 10.98 2.12
C LYS A 95 -15.40 11.33 0.95
N GLU A 96 -15.60 12.47 0.31
CA GLU A 96 -14.73 12.96 -0.76
C GLU A 96 -13.29 13.21 -0.26
N GLN A 97 -13.12 13.80 0.93
CA GLN A 97 -11.81 13.97 1.55
C GLN A 97 -11.15 12.63 1.89
N LEU A 98 -11.90 11.68 2.47
CA LEU A 98 -11.41 10.34 2.79
C LEU A 98 -10.94 9.60 1.54
N VAL A 99 -11.68 9.72 0.44
CA VAL A 99 -11.29 9.18 -0.87
C VAL A 99 -9.96 9.76 -1.33
N GLY A 100 -9.78 11.08 -1.24
CA GLY A 100 -8.53 11.74 -1.62
C GLY A 100 -7.34 11.22 -0.81
N LEU A 101 -7.50 11.10 0.51
CA LEU A 101 -6.49 10.56 1.42
C LEU A 101 -6.14 9.10 1.08
N ILE A 102 -7.13 8.26 0.78
CA ILE A 102 -6.90 6.86 0.40
C ILE A 102 -6.14 6.79 -0.92
N ALA A 103 -6.52 7.60 -1.90
CA ALA A 103 -5.88 7.59 -3.21
C ALA A 103 -4.40 7.97 -3.14
N SER A 104 -4.07 9.03 -2.40
CA SER A 104 -2.68 9.42 -2.17
C SER A 104 -1.91 8.33 -1.42
N SER A 105 -2.50 7.79 -0.36
CA SER A 105 -1.85 6.75 0.47
C SER A 105 -1.57 5.47 -0.30
N VAL A 106 -2.50 5.02 -1.17
CA VAL A 106 -2.28 3.85 -2.03
C VAL A 106 -1.15 4.11 -3.02
N SER A 107 -1.13 5.29 -3.66
CA SER A 107 -0.06 5.64 -4.61
C SER A 107 1.30 5.72 -3.95
N GLU A 108 1.40 6.38 -2.80
CA GLU A 108 2.63 6.53 -2.02
C GLU A 108 3.15 5.17 -1.55
N LEU A 109 2.30 4.34 -0.96
CA LEU A 109 2.70 3.03 -0.46
C LEU A 109 3.06 2.08 -1.61
N PHE A 110 2.34 2.13 -2.74
CA PHE A 110 2.71 1.37 -3.94
C PHE A 110 4.12 1.74 -4.43
N ASN A 111 4.43 3.04 -4.53
CA ASN A 111 5.74 3.50 -4.95
C ASN A 111 6.84 3.06 -3.97
N PHE A 112 6.56 3.12 -2.67
CA PHE A 112 7.45 2.58 -1.64
C PHE A 112 7.69 1.08 -1.83
N VAL A 113 6.63 0.29 -2.00
CA VAL A 113 6.74 -1.17 -2.18
C VAL A 113 7.57 -1.51 -3.42
N MET A 114 7.28 -0.87 -4.55
CA MET A 114 8.03 -1.06 -5.80
C MET A 114 9.51 -0.73 -5.65
N GLY A 115 9.84 0.43 -5.06
CA GLY A 115 11.22 0.84 -4.84
C GLY A 115 11.96 -0.08 -3.88
N ALA A 116 11.32 -0.46 -2.78
CA ALA A 116 11.92 -1.31 -1.77
C ALA A 116 12.13 -2.75 -2.26
N LEU A 117 11.21 -3.32 -3.05
CA LEU A 117 11.39 -4.64 -3.64
C LEU A 117 12.60 -4.70 -4.58
N LEU A 118 12.88 -3.66 -5.36
CA LEU A 118 14.10 -3.57 -6.18
C LEU A 118 15.36 -3.62 -5.32
N ILE A 119 15.34 -2.94 -4.17
CA ILE A 119 16.46 -2.95 -3.21
C ILE A 119 16.62 -4.34 -2.59
N VAL A 120 15.53 -4.95 -2.10
CA VAL A 120 15.56 -6.30 -1.51
C VAL A 120 16.07 -7.33 -2.52
N ALA A 121 15.60 -7.29 -3.77
CA ALA A 121 16.10 -8.16 -4.83
C ALA A 121 17.61 -7.96 -5.08
N SER A 122 18.10 -6.70 -5.02
CA SER A 122 19.53 -6.41 -5.18
C SER A 122 20.39 -6.94 -4.02
N ILE A 123 19.85 -6.98 -2.80
CA ILE A 123 20.53 -7.51 -1.61
C ILE A 123 20.59 -9.04 -1.70
N GLN A 124 19.47 -9.68 -2.03
CA GLN A 124 19.39 -11.15 -2.15
C GLN A 124 20.22 -11.68 -3.33
N GLY A 125 20.23 -10.98 -4.46
CA GLY A 125 21.08 -11.33 -5.60
C GLY A 125 22.59 -11.29 -5.28
N ARG A 126 23.00 -10.45 -4.33
CA ARG A 126 24.39 -10.41 -3.82
C ARG A 126 24.70 -11.53 -2.83
N GLN A 127 23.69 -12.18 -2.25
CA GLN A 127 23.84 -13.27 -1.28
C GLN A 127 23.93 -14.67 -1.93
N SER A 128 24.02 -14.76 -3.27
CA SER A 128 24.39 -16.00 -3.98
C SER A 128 25.89 -16.04 -4.31
N PRO A 129 26.79 -16.47 -3.39
CA PRO A 129 28.14 -16.85 -3.75
C PRO A 129 28.11 -18.31 -4.26
N GLY A 130 28.23 -18.51 -5.57
CA GLY A 130 28.15 -19.85 -6.15
C GLY A 130 28.73 -20.06 -7.54
N GLU A 131 29.19 -19.04 -8.26
CA GLU A 131 30.04 -19.25 -9.45
C GLU A 131 31.48 -18.93 -9.07
N ALA A 132 32.20 -20.00 -8.73
CA ALA A 132 33.64 -20.00 -8.63
C ALA A 132 34.23 -19.43 -9.93
N PHE A 133 35.03 -18.39 -9.81
CA PHE A 133 36.01 -18.02 -10.81
C PHE A 133 36.99 -19.19 -10.98
N GLY A 134 36.63 -20.14 -11.83
CA GLY A 134 37.50 -21.20 -12.32
C GLY A 134 38.35 -20.63 -13.45
N VAL A 135 39.53 -20.12 -13.09
CA VAL A 135 40.64 -19.99 -14.03
C VAL A 135 41.18 -21.40 -14.28
N VAL A 136 41.02 -21.90 -15.51
CA VAL A 136 41.95 -22.84 -16.16
C VAL A 136 42.10 -22.44 -17.61
#